data_AF-A0A9E4PXZ3-F1
#
_entry.id   AF-A0A9E4PXZ3-F1
#
_cell.length_a   1.000
_cell.length_b   1.000
_cell.length_c   1.000
_cell.angle_alpha   90.00
_cell.angle_beta   90.00
_cell.angle_gamma   90.00
#
_symmetry.space_group_name_H-M   'P 1'
#
loop_
_entity.id
_entity.type
_entity.pdbx_description
1 polymer ?
#
loop_
_entity_poly.entity_id
_entity_poly.type
_entity_poly.pdbx_seq_one_letter_code
_entity_poly.pdbx_strand_id
1 'polypeptide(L)'
;NDGREAIRQFFQNAPSRLPFAIHMVMNPIIEVDGDRATGVWYLFQPCTYAEGNQAVWGSARYDEEYVRVNGKWMFQHLTLSSHFWTPFDKGWAETQFAS
;
A
#
# COMPACT_ATOMS: atom_id res chain seq x y z
N ASN A 1 0.40 10.76 -13.86
CA ASN A 1 -0.57 11.75 -13.32
C ASN A 1 -0.11 12.02 -11.92
N ASP A 2 0.66 13.09 -11.73
CA ASP A 2 1.51 13.20 -10.56
C ASP A 2 1.06 14.38 -9.69
N GLY A 3 1.19 14.24 -8.37
CA GLY A 3 0.90 15.29 -7.41
C GLY A 3 -0.42 15.14 -6.64
N ARG A 4 -0.67 16.08 -5.71
CA ARG A 4 -1.68 15.97 -4.66
C ARG A 4 -3.11 15.74 -5.15
N GLU A 5 -3.49 16.38 -6.25
CA GLU A 5 -4.84 16.27 -6.79
C GLU A 5 -5.10 14.90 -7.41
N ALA A 6 -4.13 14.35 -8.16
CA ALA A 6 -4.22 13.00 -8.69
C ALA A 6 -4.28 11.95 -7.56
N ILE A 7 -3.47 12.13 -6.51
CA ILE A 7 -3.51 11.29 -5.30
C ILE A 7 -4.89 11.35 -4.63
N ARG A 8 -5.45 12.56 -4.47
CA ARG A 8 -6.78 12.75 -3.88
C ARG A 8 -7.85 12.02 -4.69
N GLN A 9 -7.86 12.19 -6.01
CA GLN A 9 -8.80 11.50 -6.91
C GLN A 9 -8.63 9.98 -6.87
N PHE A 10 -7.39 9.50 -6.80
CA PHE A 10 -7.12 8.07 -6.65
C PHE A 10 -7.80 7.49 -5.40
N PHE A 11 -7.58 8.12 -4.23
CA PHE A 11 -8.16 7.65 -2.97
C PHE A 11 -9.68 7.84 -2.89
N GLN A 12 -10.25 8.88 -3.51
CA GLN A 12 -11.70 9.03 -3.62
C GLN A 12 -12.35 7.90 -4.42
N ASN A 13 -11.64 7.38 -5.42
CA ASN A 13 -12.11 6.28 -6.26
C ASN A 13 -11.73 4.89 -5.72
N ALA A 14 -10.82 4.78 -4.75
CA ALA A 14 -10.38 3.49 -4.23
C ALA A 14 -11.55 2.61 -3.70
N PRO A 15 -12.56 3.14 -2.98
CA PRO A 15 -13.68 2.33 -2.49
C PRO A 15 -14.55 1.70 -3.57
N SER A 16 -14.53 2.22 -4.82
CA SER A 16 -15.30 1.60 -5.92
C SER A 16 -14.66 0.31 -6.43
N ARG A 17 -13.37 0.08 -6.12
CA ARG A 17 -12.64 -1.15 -6.47
C ARG A 17 -12.41 -2.04 -5.26
N LEU A 18 -12.13 -1.42 -4.11
CA LEU A 18 -11.82 -2.07 -2.84
C LEU A 18 -12.71 -1.49 -1.73
N PRO A 19 -14.01 -1.84 -1.68
CA PRO A 19 -14.97 -1.32 -0.70
C PRO A 19 -14.60 -1.68 0.75
N PHE A 20 -13.81 -2.73 0.93
CA PHE A 20 -13.25 -3.13 2.22
C PHE A 20 -11.75 -3.40 2.08
N ALA A 21 -10.95 -2.79 2.95
CA ALA A 21 -9.52 -3.08 3.09
C ALA A 21 -9.04 -2.65 4.48
N ILE A 22 -8.27 -3.51 5.15
CA ILE A 22 -7.53 -3.15 6.37
C ILE A 22 -6.04 -3.25 6.06
N HIS A 23 -5.33 -2.12 6.14
CA HIS A 23 -3.89 -2.10 5.91
C HIS A 23 -3.15 -2.43 7.21
N MET A 24 -2.51 -3.59 7.27
CA MET A 24 -1.59 -3.94 8.36
C MET A 24 -0.16 -3.69 7.86
N VAL A 25 0.37 -2.52 8.18
CA VAL A 25 1.71 -2.10 7.77
C VAL A 25 2.69 -2.37 8.92
N MET A 26 3.71 -3.19 8.65
CA MET A 26 4.53 -3.80 9.69
C MET A 26 6.02 -3.84 9.31
N ASN A 27 6.83 -4.23 10.31
CA ASN A 27 8.28 -4.43 10.21
C ASN A 27 9.03 -3.22 9.61
N PRO A 28 8.89 -2.01 10.21
CA PRO A 28 9.55 -0.81 9.70
C PRO A 28 11.06 -0.93 9.72
N ILE A 29 11.70 -0.49 8.64
CA ILE A 29 13.11 -0.11 8.61
C ILE A 29 13.15 1.35 8.18
N ILE A 30 13.62 2.23 9.07
CA ILE A 30 13.57 3.68 8.88
C ILE A 30 14.98 4.23 9.04
N GLU A 31 15.44 4.98 8.04
CA GLU A 31 16.71 5.70 8.07
C GLU A 31 16.45 7.20 7.94
N VAL A 32 16.99 8.00 8.86
CA VAL A 32 16.78 9.45 8.90
C VAL A 32 18.11 10.16 8.67
N ASP A 33 18.13 11.06 7.70
CA ASP A 33 19.26 11.93 7.36
C ASP A 33 18.79 13.40 7.32
N GLY A 34 18.92 14.08 8.47
CA GLY A 34 18.50 15.47 8.64
C GLY A 34 17.00 15.66 8.39
N ASP A 35 16.67 16.36 7.30
CA ASP A 35 15.30 16.65 6.84
C ASP A 35 14.81 15.68 5.75
N ARG A 36 15.53 14.58 5.53
CA ARG A 36 15.15 13.47 4.64
C ARG A 36 15.09 12.17 5.42
N ALA A 37 14.26 11.25 4.97
CA ALA A 37 14.23 9.89 5.51
C ALA A 37 13.78 8.89 4.45
N THR A 38 14.14 7.63 4.63
CA THR A 38 13.58 6.50 3.88
C THR A 38 12.83 5.58 4.83
N GLY A 39 11.85 4.87 4.29
CA GLY A 39 11.06 3.89 5.03
C GLY A 39 10.81 2.65 4.19
N VAL A 40 11.03 1.49 4.78
CA VAL A 40 10.61 0.22 4.23
C VAL A 40 9.56 -0.37 5.15
N TRP A 41 8.46 -0.81 4.56
CA TRP A 41 7.37 -1.43 5.30
C TRP A 41 6.81 -2.64 4.55
N TYR A 42 6.32 -3.61 5.30
CA TYR A 42 5.60 -4.76 4.74
C TYR A 42 4.11 -4.60 4.98
N LEU A 43 3.33 -4.74 3.91
CA LEU A 43 1.88 -4.76 3.95
C LEU A 43 1.38 -6.20 4.04
N PHE A 44 0.43 -6.41 4.94
CA PHE A 44 -0.52 -7.52 4.88
C PHE A 44 -1.94 -6.96 4.98
N GLN A 45 -2.84 -7.39 4.10
CA GLN A 45 -4.15 -6.76 3.93
C GLN A 45 -5.23 -7.79 3.65
N PRO A 46 -6.23 -7.97 4.54
CA PRO A 46 -7.54 -8.46 4.11
C PRO A 46 -8.26 -7.36 3.34
N CYS A 47 -8.84 -7.70 2.20
CA CYS A 47 -9.69 -6.81 1.43
C CYS A 47 -10.78 -7.54 0.66
N THR A 48 -11.69 -6.77 0.07
CA THR A 48 -12.74 -7.28 -0.82
C THR A 48 -12.65 -6.55 -2.15
N TYR A 49 -12.50 -7.28 -3.26
CA TYR A 49 -12.70 -6.70 -4.59
C TYR A 49 -14.20 -6.46 -4.81
N ALA A 50 -14.55 -5.25 -5.26
CA ALA A 50 -15.93 -4.89 -5.59
C ALA A 50 -16.49 -5.80 -6.68
N GLU A 51 -15.65 -6.07 -7.70
CA GLU A 51 -15.99 -7.02 -8.75
C GLU A 51 -16.11 -8.44 -8.16
N GLY A 52 -17.27 -9.05 -8.37
CA GLY A 52 -17.56 -10.39 -7.86
C GLY A 52 -17.70 -10.51 -6.34
N ASN A 53 -17.60 -9.41 -5.57
CA ASN A 53 -17.66 -9.39 -4.11
C ASN A 53 -16.69 -10.41 -3.46
N GLN A 54 -15.46 -10.48 -3.96
CA GLN A 54 -14.49 -11.52 -3.60
C GLN A 54 -13.60 -11.09 -2.44
N ALA A 55 -13.54 -11.89 -1.38
CA ALA A 55 -12.59 -11.70 -0.28
C ALA A 55 -11.18 -12.17 -0.68
N VAL A 56 -10.17 -11.35 -0.36
CA VAL A 56 -8.81 -11.46 -0.85
C VAL A 56 -7.80 -11.15 0.26
N TRP A 57 -6.70 -11.90 0.28
CA TRP A 57 -5.48 -11.52 1.00
C TRP A 57 -4.51 -10.83 0.05
N GLY A 58 -3.97 -9.69 0.48
CA GLY A 58 -2.90 -8.96 -0.20
C GLY A 58 -1.64 -8.88 0.64
N SER A 59 -0.49 -8.95 0.00
CA SER A 59 0.80 -8.62 0.60
C SER A 59 1.69 -7.89 -0.38
N ALA A 60 2.44 -6.93 0.13
CA ALA A 60 3.34 -6.09 -0.65
C ALA A 60 4.42 -5.48 0.23
N ARG A 61 5.40 -4.82 -0.40
CA ARG A 61 6.40 -3.98 0.25
C ARG A 61 6.19 -2.52 -0.17
N TYR A 62 6.22 -1.62 0.79
CA TYR A 62 6.36 -0.19 0.56
C TYR A 62 7.82 0.22 0.66
N ASP A 63 8.30 0.94 -0.35
CA ASP A 63 9.56 1.67 -0.33
C ASP A 63 9.21 3.17 -0.42
N GLU A 64 9.46 3.89 0.66
CA GLU A 64 9.00 5.26 0.88
C GLU A 64 10.16 6.24 1.08
N GLU A 65 10.00 7.44 0.55
CA GLU A 65 10.88 8.57 0.77
C GLU A 65 10.10 9.69 1.46
N TYR A 66 10.72 10.35 2.42
CA TYR A 66 10.12 11.44 3.18
C TYR A 66 10.99 12.69 3.17
N VAL A 67 10.30 13.83 3.29
CA VAL A 67 10.93 15.14 3.47
C VAL A 67 10.26 15.87 4.64
N ARG A 68 11.06 16.54 5.47
CA ARG A 68 10.56 17.40 6.54
C ARG A 68 10.35 18.81 6.00
N VAL A 69 9.11 19.28 6.00
CA VAL A 69 8.74 20.63 5.56
C VAL A 69 8.09 21.37 6.71
N ASN A 70 8.66 22.51 7.11
CA ASN A 70 8.18 23.32 8.23
C ASN A 70 7.98 22.49 9.52
N GLY A 71 8.94 21.63 9.84
CA GLY A 71 8.92 20.79 11.04
C GLY A 71 8.02 19.55 10.97
N LYS A 72 7.40 19.25 9.82
CA LYS A 72 6.51 18.09 9.64
C LYS A 72 7.04 17.16 8.55
N TRP A 73 7.08 15.86 8.84
CA TRP A 73 7.38 14.84 7.85
C TRP A 73 6.23 14.68 6.87
N MET A 74 6.57 14.56 5.58
CA MET A 74 5.65 14.38 4.47
C MET A 74 6.17 13.26 3.56
N PHE A 75 5.26 12.51 2.94
CA PHE A 75 5.62 11.59 1.86
C PHE A 75 6.13 12.41 0.66
N GLN A 76 7.35 12.11 0.23
CA GLN A 76 7.92 12.59 -1.02
C GLN A 76 7.65 11.57 -2.14
N HIS A 77 7.83 10.29 -1.86
CA HIS A 77 7.59 9.20 -2.80
C HIS A 77 7.14 7.93 -2.06
N LEU A 78 6.32 7.12 -2.71
CA LEU A 78 5.89 5.80 -2.23
C LEU A 78 5.80 4.88 -3.44
N THR A 79 6.59 3.81 -3.42
CA THR A 79 6.48 2.69 -4.36
C THR A 79 5.90 1.48 -3.63
N LEU A 80 4.91 0.83 -4.24
CA LEU A 80 4.34 -0.42 -3.76
C LEU A 80 4.77 -1.55 -4.67
N SER A 81 5.47 -2.54 -4.13
CA SER A 81 5.87 -3.76 -4.84
C SER A 81 5.04 -4.93 -4.32
N SER A 82 4.13 -5.47 -5.14
CA SER A 82 3.26 -6.59 -4.74
C SER A 82 4.04 -7.88 -4.55
N HIS A 83 3.66 -8.66 -3.53
CA HIS A 83 4.15 -10.03 -3.32
C HIS A 83 3.10 -11.05 -3.75
N PHE A 84 1.87 -10.90 -3.27
CA PHE A 84 0.73 -11.70 -3.70
C PHE A 84 -0.58 -10.97 -3.47
N TRP A 85 -1.55 -11.31 -4.30
CA TRP A 85 -2.98 -11.15 -4.01
C TRP A 85 -3.62 -12.52 -4.22
N THR A 86 -4.55 -12.96 -3.38
CA THR A 86 -5.09 -14.33 -3.49
C THR A 86 -6.48 -14.41 -2.90
N PRO A 87 -7.39 -15.25 -3.44
CA PRO A 87 -8.67 -15.48 -2.79
C PRO A 87 -8.43 -15.98 -1.37
N PHE A 88 -9.26 -15.50 -0.44
CA PHE A 88 -9.04 -15.74 0.98
C PHE A 88 -8.97 -17.24 1.36
N ASP A 89 -9.59 -18.10 0.55
CA ASP A 89 -9.76 -19.54 0.71
C ASP A 89 -8.74 -20.39 -0.07
N LYS A 90 -7.91 -19.77 -0.92
CA LYS A 90 -6.83 -20.45 -1.67
C LYS A 90 -5.46 -20.27 -1.04
N GLY A 91 -5.22 -19.08 -0.51
CA GLY A 91 -3.92 -18.75 0.09
C GLY A 91 -2.80 -18.59 -0.94
N TRP A 92 -1.70 -17.99 -0.50
CA TRP A 92 -0.61 -17.51 -1.35
C TRP A 92 0.34 -18.62 -1.85
N ALA A 93 0.19 -19.86 -1.36
CA ALA A 93 0.96 -21.00 -1.84
C ALA A 93 0.28 -21.68 -3.05
N GLU A 94 -1.05 -21.75 -3.09
CA GLU A 94 -1.81 -22.37 -4.18
C GLU A 94 -2.09 -21.38 -5.32
N THR A 95 -2.37 -20.12 -4.99
CA THR A 95 -2.68 -19.09 -5.99
C THR A 95 -2.02 -17.78 -5.60
N GLN A 96 -1.06 -17.35 -6.41
CA GLN A 96 -0.52 -15.98 -6.35
C GLN A 96 -1.10 -15.23 -7.53
N PHE A 97 -2.04 -14.32 -7.31
CA PHE A 97 -2.25 -13.24 -8.27
C PHE A 97 -1.07 -12.28 -8.11
N ALA A 98 -0.09 -12.46 -8.97
CA ALA A 98 0.91 -11.46 -9.26
C ALA A 98 0.96 -11.35 -10.78
N SER A 99 0.38 -10.27 -11.31
CA SER A 99 0.73 -9.76 -12.64
C SER A 99 1.58 -8.52 -12.43
#